data_AF-A0A970P917-F1
#
_entry.id   AF-A0A970P917-F1
#
_cell.length_a   1.000
_cell.length_b   1.000
_cell.length_c   1.000
_cell.angle_alpha   90.00
_cell.angle_beta   90.00
_cell.angle_gamma   90.00
#
_symmetry.space_group_name_H-M   'P 1'
#
loop_
_entity.id
_entity.type
_entity.pdbx_description
1 polymer ?
#
loop_
_entity_poly.entity_id
_entity_poly.type
_entity_poly.pdbx_seq_one_letter_code
_entity_poly.pdbx_strand_id
1 'polypeptide(L)'
;MTGVRAAMRSVNARGRRNFLSGDLTPGIGALVLMLALVAALGWSNSIHPRRLLGWHEGMLAGTAAAPDQYRVLTPTLADLIFWIRAPEDPAFVTWVLRHSYFILHFFAFTVAGFFFLSFCRRWMNLPRALLCVALLMGISSVSNLYGFMQVTDPLHLMFVTIGLWAIQRRVHLLLVAAMVIGATNREGILVLAGYYALMEWPRPRREVVPITLLLVVVWAATYGALRLAYGPREYAADVVMLAYNFGNVWVLLPLLLLLVPLGLTAFQRPSGEWPAVLRRAALVAPPFILLHLVIARVEEVRLLLPLLPVLIPLAVLGISEPNQGECETETAADCEA
;
A
#
# COMPACT_ATOMS: atom_id res chain seq x y z
N MET A 1 37.23 -18.31 7.27
CA MET A 1 36.17 -17.46 7.88
C MET A 1 36.35 -15.95 7.65
N THR A 2 37.52 -15.46 7.22
CA THR A 2 37.80 -14.02 6.96
C THR A 2 37.22 -13.50 5.64
N GLY A 3 37.11 -14.33 4.59
CA GLY A 3 36.57 -13.92 3.28
C GLY A 3 35.07 -13.56 3.27
N VAL A 4 34.25 -14.23 4.09
CA VAL A 4 32.79 -14.00 4.15
C VAL A 4 32.44 -12.64 4.77
N ARG A 5 33.22 -12.19 5.76
CA ARG A 5 33.03 -10.86 6.37
C ARG A 5 33.44 -9.71 5.45
N ALA A 6 34.41 -9.91 4.56
CA ALA A 6 34.81 -8.92 3.57
C ALA A 6 33.76 -8.77 2.45
N ALA A 7 33.19 -9.89 1.98
CA ALA A 7 32.10 -9.88 1.01
C ALA A 7 30.81 -9.25 1.58
N MET A 8 30.47 -9.51 2.84
CA MET A 8 29.32 -8.85 3.49
C MET A 8 29.51 -7.33 3.70
N ARG A 9 30.76 -6.84 3.80
CA ARG A 9 31.03 -5.39 3.92
C ARG A 9 30.96 -4.67 2.57
N SER A 10 31.32 -5.32 1.45
CA SER A 10 31.27 -4.67 0.12
C SER A 10 29.85 -4.55 -0.43
N VAL A 11 28.99 -5.54 -0.19
CA VAL A 11 27.55 -5.50 -0.55
C VAL A 11 26.82 -4.38 0.20
N ASN A 12 27.16 -4.16 1.47
CA ASN A 12 26.57 -3.10 2.29
C ASN A 12 27.03 -1.69 1.87
N ALA A 13 28.19 -1.55 1.22
CA ALA A 13 28.72 -0.26 0.77
C ALA A 13 28.12 0.21 -0.57
N ARG A 14 27.78 -0.71 -1.48
CA ARG A 14 27.15 -0.39 -2.77
C ARG A 14 25.66 -0.05 -2.65
N GLY A 15 24.94 -0.68 -1.73
CA GLY A 15 23.51 -0.41 -1.51
C GLY A 15 23.20 0.95 -0.87
N ARG A 16 24.14 1.53 -0.11
CA ARG A 16 23.94 2.80 0.62
C ARG A 16 24.13 4.07 -0.20
N ARG A 17 24.86 4.04 -1.33
CA ARG A 17 25.24 5.26 -2.07
C ARG A 17 24.23 5.78 -3.10
N ASN A 18 23.08 5.14 -3.31
CA ASN A 18 22.20 5.48 -4.44
C ASN A 18 20.77 5.89 -4.07
N PHE A 19 20.45 6.13 -2.79
CA PHE A 19 19.06 6.51 -2.43
C PHE A 19 18.75 7.99 -2.67
N LEU A 20 19.75 8.88 -2.53
CA LEU A 20 19.53 10.34 -2.60
C LEU A 20 20.54 11.10 -3.49
N SER A 21 21.64 10.48 -3.89
CA SER A 21 22.77 11.17 -4.54
C SER A 21 22.81 11.06 -6.06
N GLY A 22 21.86 10.38 -6.71
CA GLY A 22 21.78 10.30 -8.17
C GLY A 22 20.35 10.44 -8.67
N ASP A 23 20.08 11.53 -9.37
CA ASP A 23 18.96 11.69 -10.32
C ASP A 23 17.54 11.91 -9.79
N LEU A 24 17.33 12.38 -8.55
CA LEU A 24 16.08 13.09 -8.23
C LEU A 24 16.20 14.52 -8.75
N THR A 25 16.05 14.68 -10.07
CA THR A 25 15.96 16.02 -10.64
C THR A 25 14.71 16.71 -10.09
N PRO A 26 14.73 18.04 -9.92
CA PRO A 26 13.55 18.80 -9.49
C PRO A 26 12.28 18.47 -10.30
N GLY A 27 12.43 18.14 -11.59
CA GLY A 27 11.32 17.74 -12.46
C GLY A 27 10.66 16.41 -12.05
N ILE A 28 11.43 15.41 -11.62
CA ILE A 28 10.87 14.13 -11.16
C ILE A 28 10.09 14.33 -9.86
N GLY A 29 10.67 15.09 -8.92
CA GLY A 29 9.99 15.44 -7.67
C GLY A 29 8.67 16.18 -7.92
N ALA A 30 8.70 17.19 -8.80
CA ALA A 30 7.50 17.94 -9.18
C ALA A 30 6.42 17.06 -9.83
N LEU A 31 6.81 16.10 -10.69
CA LEU A 31 5.86 15.17 -11.30
C LEU A 31 5.20 14.26 -10.26
N VAL A 32 5.96 13.69 -9.33
CA VAL A 32 5.39 12.87 -8.24
C VAL A 32 4.43 13.69 -7.39
N LEU A 33 4.77 14.94 -7.06
CA LEU A 33 3.90 15.85 -6.32
C LEU A 33 2.61 16.16 -7.10
N MET A 34 2.69 16.43 -8.40
CA MET A 34 1.51 16.67 -9.24
C MET A 34 0.59 15.44 -9.30
N LEU A 35 1.16 14.24 -9.49
CA LEU A 35 0.38 13.00 -9.50
C LEU A 35 -0.28 12.72 -8.13
N ALA A 36 0.44 12.96 -7.03
CA ALA A 36 -0.09 12.83 -5.68
C ALA A 36 -1.21 13.84 -5.41
N LEU A 37 -1.11 15.08 -5.94
CA LEU A 37 -2.15 16.09 -5.84
C LEU A 37 -3.43 15.64 -6.55
N VAL A 38 -3.32 15.12 -7.77
CA VAL A 38 -4.46 14.59 -8.53
C VAL A 38 -5.11 13.41 -7.79
N ALA A 39 -4.32 12.47 -7.27
CA ALA A 39 -4.84 11.35 -6.48
C ALA A 39 -5.56 11.83 -5.22
N ALA A 40 -4.98 12.78 -4.47
CA ALA A 40 -5.59 13.35 -3.27
C ALA A 40 -6.88 14.12 -3.57
N LEU A 41 -6.95 14.85 -4.69
CA LEU A 41 -8.17 15.53 -5.14
C LEU A 41 -9.26 14.53 -5.50
N GLY A 42 -8.95 13.54 -6.34
CA GLY A 42 -9.90 12.49 -6.73
C GLY A 42 -10.46 11.76 -5.50
N TRP A 43 -9.57 11.36 -4.58
CA TRP A 43 -9.96 10.71 -3.33
C TRP A 43 -10.81 11.62 -2.45
N SER A 44 -10.37 12.86 -2.20
CA SER A 44 -11.06 13.76 -1.25
C SER A 44 -12.38 14.33 -1.80
N ASN A 45 -12.60 14.25 -3.10
CA ASN A 45 -13.89 14.59 -3.73
C ASN A 45 -14.96 13.51 -3.54
N SER A 46 -14.56 12.27 -3.27
CA SER A 46 -15.51 11.19 -2.93
C SER A 46 -15.95 11.20 -1.46
N ILE A 47 -15.36 12.06 -0.61
CA ILE A 47 -15.74 12.16 0.80
C ILE A 47 -17.08 12.89 0.91
N HIS A 48 -18.10 12.20 1.41
CA HIS A 48 -19.45 12.76 1.57
C HIS A 48 -19.51 13.77 2.73
N PRO A 49 -19.69 15.09 2.49
CA PRO A 49 -19.55 16.10 3.54
C PRO A 49 -20.51 15.92 4.72
N ARG A 50 -21.77 15.54 4.42
CA ARG A 50 -22.81 15.36 5.45
C ARG A 50 -22.54 14.24 6.45
N ARG A 51 -21.69 13.27 6.10
CA ARG A 51 -21.37 12.13 6.96
C ARG A 51 -20.01 12.30 7.65
N LEU A 52 -19.19 13.26 7.20
CA LEU A 52 -17.79 13.37 7.61
C LEU A 52 -17.65 13.69 9.09
N LEU A 53 -18.35 14.74 9.53
CA LEU A 53 -18.25 15.22 10.90
C LEU A 53 -18.70 14.15 11.88
N GLY A 54 -19.91 13.60 11.71
CA GLY A 54 -20.44 12.57 12.60
C GLY A 54 -19.60 11.28 12.62
N TRP A 55 -19.06 10.85 11.47
CA TRP A 55 -18.14 9.71 11.43
C TRP A 55 -16.83 10.02 12.18
N HIS A 56 -16.24 11.20 11.96
CA HIS A 56 -15.00 11.62 12.60
C HIS A 56 -15.16 11.75 14.12
N GLU A 57 -16.21 12.43 14.57
CA GLU A 57 -16.55 12.56 16.00
C GLU A 57 -16.80 11.19 16.63
N GLY A 58 -17.55 10.31 15.96
CA GLY A 58 -17.78 8.96 16.46
C GLY A 58 -16.49 8.13 16.58
N MET A 59 -15.56 8.30 15.65
CA MET A 59 -14.24 7.66 15.70
C MET A 59 -13.42 8.15 16.91
N LEU A 60 -13.35 9.46 17.13
CA LEU A 60 -12.63 10.05 18.27
C LEU A 60 -13.29 9.75 19.61
N ALA A 61 -14.61 9.75 19.67
CA ALA A 61 -15.39 9.45 20.86
C ALA A 61 -15.40 7.95 21.22
N GLY A 62 -14.88 7.08 20.35
CA GLY A 62 -14.92 5.65 20.60
C GLY A 62 -16.33 5.06 20.45
N THR A 63 -17.16 5.59 19.55
CA THR A 63 -18.55 5.14 19.32
C THR A 63 -18.82 4.64 17.91
N ALA A 64 -17.82 4.66 17.01
CA ALA A 64 -17.94 4.14 15.66
C ALA A 64 -18.14 2.60 15.65
N ALA A 65 -18.71 2.10 14.54
CA ALA A 65 -18.87 0.68 14.29
C ALA A 65 -17.54 0.02 13.85
N ALA A 66 -17.46 -1.31 13.96
CA ALA A 66 -16.38 -2.07 13.35
C ALA A 66 -16.51 -2.11 11.81
N PRO A 67 -15.41 -2.21 11.06
CA PRO A 67 -14.02 -2.18 11.53
C PRO A 67 -13.48 -0.77 11.79
N ASP A 68 -14.23 0.27 11.45
CA ASP A 68 -13.74 1.65 11.47
C ASP A 68 -13.22 2.06 12.84
N GLN A 69 -13.90 1.75 13.94
CA GLN A 69 -13.47 2.13 15.29
C GLN A 69 -12.01 1.79 15.64
N TYR A 70 -11.42 0.78 15.01
CA TYR A 70 -10.05 0.36 15.27
C TYR A 70 -9.02 1.04 14.35
N ARG A 71 -9.44 1.99 13.51
CA ARG A 71 -8.63 2.73 12.54
C ARG A 71 -8.30 4.13 13.04
N VAL A 72 -7.64 4.19 14.18
CA VAL A 72 -7.45 5.42 14.97
C VAL A 72 -6.45 6.39 14.34
N LEU A 73 -5.47 5.93 13.57
CA LEU A 73 -4.38 6.80 13.10
C LEU A 73 -4.86 7.96 12.23
N THR A 74 -5.58 7.66 11.15
CA THR A 74 -6.06 8.66 10.21
C THR A 74 -6.93 9.75 10.85
N PRO A 75 -7.99 9.44 11.63
CA PRO A 75 -8.79 10.48 12.27
C PRO A 75 -7.99 11.28 13.30
N THR A 76 -7.10 10.66 14.08
CA THR A 76 -6.25 11.40 15.03
C THR A 76 -5.30 12.37 14.30
N LEU A 77 -4.70 11.96 13.18
CA LEU A 77 -3.84 12.85 12.40
C LEU A 77 -4.65 13.97 11.73
N ALA A 78 -5.85 13.67 11.24
CA ALA A 78 -6.75 14.68 10.68
C ALA A 78 -7.22 15.68 11.76
N ASP A 79 -7.53 15.20 12.96
CA ASP A 79 -7.93 16.03 14.11
C ASP A 79 -6.79 16.95 14.55
N LEU A 80 -5.56 16.45 14.59
CA LEU A 80 -4.37 17.27 14.87
C LEU A 80 -4.21 18.43 13.86
N ILE A 81 -4.47 18.18 12.57
CA ILE A 81 -4.44 19.23 11.53
C ILE A 81 -5.62 20.19 11.69
N PHE A 82 -6.80 19.66 12.04
CA PHE A 82 -8.04 20.40 12.24
C PHE A 82 -7.94 21.37 13.44
N TRP A 83 -7.42 20.91 14.58
CA TRP A 83 -7.29 21.69 15.83
C TRP A 83 -6.45 22.95 15.69
N ILE A 84 -5.47 22.94 14.79
CA ILE A 84 -4.66 24.13 14.47
C ILE A 84 -5.54 25.28 13.92
N ARG A 85 -6.78 24.99 13.50
CA ARG A 85 -7.69 25.93 12.81
C ARG A 85 -9.13 25.93 13.33
N ALA A 86 -9.41 25.34 14.49
CA ALA A 86 -10.78 25.08 14.96
C ALA A 86 -11.62 26.39 15.07
N PRO A 87 -12.68 26.53 14.25
CA PRO A 87 -13.56 27.70 14.26
C PRO A 87 -14.93 27.43 14.89
N GLU A 88 -15.67 28.50 15.22
CA GLU A 88 -16.98 28.41 15.89
C GLU A 88 -18.16 28.04 14.97
N ASP A 89 -18.05 28.22 13.65
CA ASP A 89 -19.14 27.94 12.68
C ASP A 89 -19.17 26.47 12.22
N PRO A 90 -20.27 25.71 12.43
CA PRO A 90 -20.41 24.31 12.02
C PRO A 90 -20.21 24.03 10.52
N ALA A 91 -20.63 24.95 9.64
CA ALA A 91 -20.44 24.78 8.19
C ALA A 91 -18.95 24.89 7.83
N PHE A 92 -18.26 25.83 8.49
CA PHE A 92 -16.84 26.02 8.34
C PHE A 92 -16.03 24.87 8.97
N VAL A 93 -16.48 24.30 10.11
CA VAL A 93 -15.90 23.09 10.73
C VAL A 93 -15.82 21.93 9.73
N THR A 94 -16.93 21.62 9.04
CA THR A 94 -16.95 20.52 8.06
C THR A 94 -16.00 20.80 6.89
N TRP A 95 -15.91 22.06 6.44
CA TRP A 95 -14.98 22.47 5.40
C TRP A 95 -13.52 22.30 5.85
N VAL A 96 -13.14 22.78 7.04
CA VAL A 96 -11.77 22.65 7.58
C VAL A 96 -11.40 21.17 7.76
N LEU A 97 -12.32 20.34 8.25
CA LEU A 97 -12.09 18.92 8.43
C LEU A 97 -11.83 18.21 7.09
N ARG A 98 -12.63 18.50 6.06
CA ARG A 98 -12.39 17.96 4.71
C ARG A 98 -11.02 18.35 4.16
N HIS A 99 -10.58 19.60 4.38
CA HIS A 99 -9.25 20.06 3.97
C HIS A 99 -8.13 19.39 4.76
N SER A 100 -8.36 19.09 6.04
CA SER A 100 -7.42 18.35 6.88
C SER A 100 -7.18 16.94 6.33
N TYR A 101 -8.25 16.24 5.93
CA TYR A 101 -8.15 14.96 5.21
C TYR A 101 -7.46 15.09 3.87
N PHE A 102 -7.77 16.12 3.10
CA PHE A 102 -7.11 16.36 1.81
C PHE A 102 -5.59 16.53 1.96
N ILE A 103 -5.14 17.34 2.92
CA ILE A 103 -3.71 17.53 3.21
C ILE A 103 -3.07 16.21 3.61
N LEU A 104 -3.74 15.44 4.46
CA LEU A 104 -3.28 14.12 4.90
C LEU A 104 -3.16 13.13 3.73
N HIS A 105 -4.15 13.10 2.82
CA HIS A 105 -4.11 12.27 1.61
C HIS A 105 -3.00 12.69 0.66
N PHE A 106 -2.82 14.00 0.46
CA PHE A 106 -1.73 14.53 -0.38
C PHE A 106 -0.36 14.10 0.16
N PHE A 107 -0.14 14.23 1.47
CA PHE A 107 1.06 13.76 2.12
C PHE A 107 1.25 12.25 1.92
N ALA A 108 0.21 11.45 2.20
CA ALA A 108 0.28 10.00 2.08
C ALA A 108 0.59 9.52 0.65
N PHE A 109 -0.09 10.08 -0.36
CA PHE A 109 0.19 9.78 -1.77
C PHE A 109 1.57 10.24 -2.22
N THR A 110 2.06 11.38 -1.72
CA THR A 110 3.41 11.86 -2.03
C THR A 110 4.46 10.87 -1.53
N VAL A 111 4.37 10.48 -0.25
CA VAL A 111 5.30 9.50 0.35
C VAL A 111 5.17 8.15 -0.37
N ALA A 112 3.93 7.68 -0.61
CA ALA A 112 3.70 6.44 -1.33
C ALA A 112 4.34 6.46 -2.73
N GLY A 113 4.21 7.57 -3.46
CA GLY A 113 4.77 7.76 -4.79
C GLY A 113 6.30 7.69 -4.79
N PHE A 114 6.98 8.33 -3.85
CA PHE A 114 8.45 8.28 -3.76
C PHE A 114 8.97 6.88 -3.39
N PHE A 115 8.38 6.22 -2.40
CA PHE A 115 8.78 4.86 -2.02
C PHE A 115 8.47 3.86 -3.13
N PHE A 116 7.34 4.01 -3.82
CA PHE A 116 6.98 3.16 -4.94
C PHE A 116 7.88 3.40 -6.16
N LEU A 117 8.23 4.64 -6.47
CA LEU A 117 9.23 4.96 -7.50
C LEU A 117 10.55 4.25 -7.19
N SER A 118 11.05 4.38 -5.96
CA SER A 118 12.29 3.75 -5.53
C SER A 118 12.23 2.22 -5.61
N PHE A 119 11.09 1.63 -5.23
CA PHE A 119 10.82 0.20 -5.34
C PHE A 119 10.90 -0.27 -6.80
N CYS A 120 10.20 0.41 -7.71
CA CYS A 120 10.17 0.07 -9.13
C CYS A 120 11.53 0.21 -9.81
N ARG A 121 12.31 1.25 -9.47
CA ARG A 121 13.63 1.53 -10.06
C ARG A 121 14.65 0.39 -9.92
N ARG A 122 14.39 -0.62 -9.08
CA ARG A 122 15.21 -1.85 -8.99
C ARG A 122 15.17 -2.71 -10.24
N TRP A 123 14.06 -2.69 -10.99
CA TRP A 123 13.81 -3.59 -12.12
C TRP A 123 13.55 -2.85 -13.44
N MET A 124 13.47 -1.52 -13.41
CA MET A 124 13.13 -0.75 -14.61
C MET A 124 13.80 0.62 -14.62
N ASN A 125 13.97 1.14 -15.84
CA ASN A 125 14.44 2.50 -16.07
C ASN A 125 13.43 3.55 -15.53
N LEU A 126 13.89 4.80 -15.44
CA LEU A 126 13.12 5.88 -14.83
C LEU A 126 11.75 6.11 -15.49
N PRO A 127 11.62 6.18 -16.84
CA PRO A 127 10.32 6.38 -17.48
C PRO A 127 9.29 5.31 -17.13
N ARG A 128 9.68 4.03 -17.13
CA ARG A 128 8.79 2.92 -16.78
C ARG A 128 8.41 2.96 -15.29
N ALA A 129 9.35 3.33 -14.41
CA ALA A 129 9.07 3.48 -12.99
C ALA A 129 8.10 4.65 -12.72
N LEU A 130 8.22 5.75 -13.45
CA LEU A 130 7.28 6.87 -13.40
C LEU A 130 5.91 6.50 -13.94
N LEU A 131 5.84 5.69 -15.01
CA LEU A 131 4.58 5.12 -15.49
C LEU A 131 3.90 4.28 -14.40
N CYS A 132 4.65 3.47 -13.65
CA CYS A 132 4.10 2.73 -12.51
C CYS A 132 3.48 3.69 -11.48
N VAL A 133 4.18 4.76 -11.10
CA VAL A 133 3.66 5.77 -10.17
C VAL A 133 2.41 6.44 -10.72
N ALA A 134 2.39 6.83 -12.00
CA ALA A 134 1.23 7.42 -12.64
C ALA A 134 0.02 6.49 -12.63
N LEU A 135 0.21 5.19 -12.93
CA LEU A 135 -0.84 4.18 -12.86
C LEU A 135 -1.34 3.99 -11.42
N LEU A 136 -0.44 3.94 -10.43
CA LEU A 136 -0.83 3.80 -9.03
C LEU A 136 -1.69 4.99 -8.58
N MET A 137 -1.28 6.22 -8.90
CA MET A 137 -2.03 7.43 -8.54
C MET A 137 -3.36 7.53 -9.30
N GLY A 138 -3.35 7.23 -10.60
CA GLY A 138 -4.55 7.21 -11.44
C GLY A 138 -5.58 6.21 -10.94
N ILE A 139 -5.18 4.95 -10.75
CA ILE A 139 -6.07 3.91 -10.20
C ILE A 139 -6.57 4.31 -8.80
N SER A 140 -5.67 4.77 -7.93
CA SER A 140 -6.06 5.16 -6.56
C SER A 140 -7.12 6.27 -6.58
N SER A 141 -6.98 7.27 -7.47
CA SER A 141 -7.90 8.40 -7.57
C SER A 141 -9.35 8.00 -7.87
N VAL A 142 -9.56 6.89 -8.59
CA VAL A 142 -10.89 6.40 -8.99
C VAL A 142 -11.36 5.21 -8.15
N SER A 143 -10.50 4.67 -7.29
CA SER A 143 -10.82 3.46 -6.52
C SER A 143 -11.88 3.66 -5.44
N ASN A 144 -12.17 4.92 -5.08
CA ASN A 144 -13.18 5.26 -4.07
C ASN A 144 -14.52 5.75 -4.65
N LEU A 145 -14.79 5.55 -5.95
CA LEU A 145 -16.02 6.06 -6.60
C LEU A 145 -17.32 5.44 -6.09
N TYR A 146 -17.28 4.17 -5.66
CA TYR A 146 -18.47 3.41 -5.22
C TYR A 146 -18.52 3.19 -3.70
N GLY A 147 -17.53 3.71 -2.96
CA GLY A 147 -17.33 3.40 -1.56
C GLY A 147 -18.02 4.35 -0.59
N PHE A 148 -18.24 3.84 0.63
CA PHE A 148 -18.47 4.68 1.81
C PHE A 148 -17.29 5.64 2.05
N MET A 149 -17.41 6.50 3.05
CA MET A 149 -16.32 7.37 3.49
C MET A 149 -15.12 6.56 3.97
N GLN A 150 -14.04 6.56 3.19
CA GLN A 150 -12.89 5.68 3.43
C GLN A 150 -11.60 6.48 3.36
N VAL A 151 -11.41 7.30 4.40
CA VAL A 151 -10.29 8.24 4.53
C VAL A 151 -8.97 7.55 4.94
N THR A 152 -9.00 6.28 5.32
CA THR A 152 -7.84 5.54 5.85
C THR A 152 -6.94 4.95 4.76
N ASP A 153 -7.47 4.78 3.54
CA ASP A 153 -6.78 4.02 2.49
C ASP A 153 -5.52 4.67 1.93
N PRO A 154 -5.44 6.00 1.74
CA PRO A 154 -4.20 6.62 1.27
C PRO A 154 -3.02 6.38 2.23
N LEU A 155 -3.26 6.45 3.55
CA LEU A 155 -2.24 6.11 4.55
C LEU A 155 -1.91 4.63 4.52
N HIS A 156 -2.90 3.78 4.29
CA HIS A 156 -2.68 2.35 4.17
C HIS A 156 -1.75 2.02 2.98
N LEU A 157 -2.01 2.62 1.82
CA LEU A 157 -1.16 2.49 0.63
C LEU A 157 0.25 3.04 0.87
N MET A 158 0.38 4.16 1.60
CA MET A 158 1.68 4.69 2.02
C MET A 158 2.47 3.67 2.84
N PHE A 159 1.88 3.05 3.86
CA PHE A 159 2.59 2.04 4.66
C PHE A 159 2.90 0.76 3.89
N VAL A 160 2.03 0.34 2.96
CA VAL A 160 2.30 -0.81 2.09
C VAL A 160 3.50 -0.54 1.19
N THR A 161 3.58 0.63 0.55
CA THR A 161 4.72 0.97 -0.33
C THR A 161 6.03 1.17 0.44
N ILE A 162 5.98 1.80 1.62
CA ILE A 162 7.11 1.86 2.56
C ILE A 162 7.55 0.45 2.95
N GLY A 163 6.61 -0.42 3.31
CA GLY A 163 6.87 -1.80 3.70
C GLY A 163 7.53 -2.62 2.60
N LEU A 164 7.01 -2.58 1.38
CA LEU A 164 7.59 -3.27 0.23
C LEU A 164 9.01 -2.78 -0.10
N TRP A 165 9.23 -1.47 -0.05
CA TRP A 165 10.56 -0.90 -0.19
C TRP A 165 11.49 -1.36 0.94
N ALA A 166 11.02 -1.38 2.19
CA ALA A 166 11.79 -1.84 3.35
C ALA A 166 12.14 -3.33 3.26
N ILE A 167 11.23 -4.17 2.73
CA ILE A 167 11.50 -5.58 2.43
C ILE A 167 12.61 -5.67 1.38
N GLN A 168 12.46 -4.98 0.25
CA GLN A 168 13.44 -4.97 -0.85
C GLN A 168 14.84 -4.51 -0.38
N ARG A 169 14.89 -3.52 0.53
CA ARG A 169 16.15 -2.98 1.08
C ARG A 169 16.63 -3.68 2.35
N ARG A 170 15.88 -4.69 2.84
CA ARG A 170 16.14 -5.41 4.09
C ARG A 170 16.28 -4.49 5.31
N VAL A 171 15.50 -3.40 5.35
CA VAL A 171 15.46 -2.45 6.47
C VAL A 171 14.37 -2.88 7.45
N HIS A 172 14.64 -3.94 8.22
CA HIS A 172 13.65 -4.57 9.09
C HIS A 172 13.04 -3.62 10.13
N LEU A 173 13.82 -2.66 10.67
CA LEU A 173 13.31 -1.68 11.61
C LEU A 173 12.18 -0.82 11.00
N LEU A 174 12.38 -0.34 9.76
CA LEU A 174 11.37 0.44 9.06
C LEU A 174 10.15 -0.41 8.71
N LEU A 175 10.34 -1.68 8.35
CA LEU A 175 9.25 -2.62 8.09
C LEU A 175 8.39 -2.87 9.34
N VAL A 176 9.03 -3.09 10.49
CA VAL A 176 8.33 -3.24 11.78
C VAL A 176 7.60 -1.95 12.15
N ALA A 177 8.24 -0.78 11.99
CA ALA A 177 7.58 0.51 12.24
C ALA A 177 6.36 0.73 11.33
N ALA A 178 6.47 0.42 10.03
CA ALA A 178 5.36 0.47 9.10
C ALA A 178 4.24 -0.51 9.45
N MET A 179 4.56 -1.70 9.99
CA MET A 179 3.57 -2.66 10.48
C MET A 179 2.84 -2.15 11.73
N VAL A 180 3.56 -1.65 12.75
CA VAL A 180 2.96 -1.10 13.98
C VAL A 180 2.05 0.07 13.64
N ILE A 181 2.58 1.09 12.96
CA ILE A 181 1.83 2.32 12.67
C ILE A 181 0.74 2.03 11.64
N GLY A 182 1.01 1.20 10.63
CA GLY A 182 0.00 0.81 9.65
C GLY A 182 -1.14 0.00 10.27
N ALA A 183 -0.88 -0.78 11.33
CA ALA A 183 -1.91 -1.59 12.00
C ALA A 183 -2.89 -0.73 12.83
N THR A 184 -2.45 0.45 13.31
CA THR A 184 -3.36 1.43 13.92
C THR A 184 -4.19 2.21 12.89
N ASN A 185 -3.82 2.11 11.61
CA ASN A 185 -4.58 2.69 10.51
C ASN A 185 -5.56 1.70 9.89
N ARG A 186 -5.12 0.48 9.61
CA ARG A 186 -5.94 -0.54 8.95
C ARG A 186 -5.38 -1.95 9.15
N GLU A 187 -6.27 -2.87 9.50
CA GLU A 187 -5.99 -4.28 9.75
C GLU A 187 -5.32 -4.99 8.55
N GLY A 188 -5.63 -4.56 7.32
CA GLY A 188 -5.10 -5.12 6.08
C GLY A 188 -3.58 -5.03 5.92
N ILE A 189 -2.88 -4.27 6.78
CA ILE A 189 -1.41 -4.13 6.70
C ILE A 189 -0.67 -5.44 6.94
N LEU A 190 -1.35 -6.44 7.53
CA LEU A 190 -0.86 -7.81 7.69
C LEU A 190 -0.37 -8.42 6.36
N VAL A 191 -0.86 -7.92 5.21
CA VAL A 191 -0.38 -8.29 3.88
C VAL A 191 1.15 -8.17 3.74
N LEU A 192 1.80 -7.23 4.45
CA LEU A 192 3.26 -7.08 4.47
C LEU A 192 3.98 -8.31 5.02
N ALA A 193 3.38 -9.06 5.96
CA ALA A 193 3.97 -10.31 6.44
C ALA A 193 3.96 -11.38 5.32
N GLY A 194 2.88 -11.46 4.54
CA GLY A 194 2.80 -12.32 3.36
C GLY A 194 3.82 -11.93 2.29
N TYR A 195 3.95 -10.63 2.01
CA TYR A 195 4.99 -10.14 1.11
C TYR A 195 6.39 -10.48 1.59
N TYR A 196 6.72 -10.25 2.86
CA TYR A 196 8.03 -10.56 3.40
C TYR A 196 8.34 -12.06 3.27
N ALA A 197 7.40 -12.93 3.69
CA ALA A 197 7.57 -14.38 3.63
C ALA A 197 7.84 -14.88 2.20
N LEU A 198 7.11 -14.36 1.21
CA LEU A 198 7.23 -14.79 -0.18
C LEU A 198 8.42 -14.14 -0.89
N MET A 199 8.68 -12.84 -0.67
CA MET A 199 9.80 -12.14 -1.30
C MET A 199 11.15 -12.67 -0.80
N GLU A 200 11.28 -13.02 0.48
CA GLU A 200 12.53 -13.53 1.07
C GLU A 200 12.61 -15.07 1.11
N TRP A 201 11.60 -15.79 0.60
CA TRP A 201 11.51 -17.27 0.65
C TRP A 201 12.77 -18.07 0.25
N PRO A 202 13.59 -17.67 -0.76
CA PRO A 202 14.79 -18.43 -1.12
C PRO A 202 15.83 -18.51 -0.01
N ARG A 203 15.76 -17.58 0.96
CA ARG A 203 16.68 -17.54 2.08
C ARG A 203 16.39 -18.67 3.06
N PRO A 204 17.37 -19.05 3.90
CA PRO A 204 17.17 -20.08 4.91
C PRO A 204 15.95 -19.79 5.79
N ARG A 205 15.08 -20.79 6.01
CA ARG A 205 13.85 -20.65 6.81
C ARG A 205 14.11 -20.06 8.21
N ARG A 206 15.26 -20.36 8.80
CA ARG A 206 15.70 -19.81 10.10
C ARG A 206 15.87 -18.29 10.13
N GLU A 207 16.01 -17.64 8.97
CA GLU A 207 16.13 -16.17 8.85
C GLU A 207 14.77 -15.54 8.54
N VAL A 208 13.98 -16.16 7.67
CA VAL A 208 12.69 -15.62 7.20
C VAL A 208 11.59 -15.82 8.24
N VAL A 209 11.46 -17.04 8.79
CA VAL A 209 10.34 -17.39 9.69
C VAL A 209 10.29 -16.50 10.94
N PRO A 210 11.40 -16.23 11.67
CA PRO A 210 11.34 -15.38 12.85
C PRO A 210 10.87 -13.96 12.56
N ILE A 211 11.27 -13.38 11.42
CA ILE A 211 10.87 -12.03 11.05
C ILE A 211 9.40 -12.01 10.59
N THR A 212 8.96 -12.99 9.80
CA THR A 212 7.52 -13.13 9.46
C THR A 212 6.67 -13.27 10.73
N LEU A 213 7.07 -14.13 11.66
CA LEU A 213 6.39 -14.31 12.93
C LEU A 213 6.39 -13.03 13.77
N LEU A 214 7.52 -12.30 13.83
CA LEU A 214 7.59 -11.01 14.50
C LEU A 214 6.58 -10.02 13.91
N LEU A 215 6.48 -9.92 12.58
CA LEU A 215 5.51 -9.03 11.92
C LEU A 215 4.06 -9.40 12.26
N VAL A 216 3.74 -10.70 12.27
CA VAL A 216 2.40 -11.19 12.66
C VAL A 216 2.12 -10.90 14.13
N VAL A 217 3.07 -11.16 15.03
CA VAL A 217 2.92 -10.93 16.48
C VAL A 217 2.75 -9.43 16.77
N VAL A 218 3.57 -8.58 16.14
CA VAL A 218 3.48 -7.13 16.32
C VAL A 218 2.16 -6.57 15.78
N TRP A 219 1.70 -7.07 14.63
CA TRP A 219 0.38 -6.74 14.10
C TRP A 219 -0.73 -7.17 15.07
N ALA A 220 -0.69 -8.43 15.53
CA ALA A 220 -1.70 -8.99 16.42
C ALA A 220 -1.72 -8.28 17.78
N ALA A 221 -0.55 -7.92 18.32
CA ALA A 221 -0.43 -7.14 19.55
C ALA A 221 -1.00 -5.73 19.38
N THR A 222 -0.68 -5.05 18.27
CA THR A 222 -1.17 -3.69 18.00
C THR A 222 -2.69 -3.68 17.81
N TYR A 223 -3.21 -4.53 16.92
CA TYR A 223 -4.64 -4.60 16.64
C TYR A 223 -5.42 -5.17 17.83
N GLY A 224 -4.85 -6.15 18.53
CA GLY A 224 -5.38 -6.68 19.78
C GLY A 224 -5.47 -5.62 20.88
N ALA A 225 -4.44 -4.79 21.05
CA ALA A 225 -4.47 -3.67 22.00
C ALA A 225 -5.59 -2.67 21.67
N LEU A 226 -5.82 -2.36 20.39
CA LEU A 226 -6.94 -1.50 19.97
C LEU A 226 -8.29 -2.13 20.30
N ARG A 227 -8.45 -3.44 20.10
CA ARG A 227 -9.68 -4.16 20.47
C ARG A 227 -9.90 -4.21 21.99
N LEU A 228 -8.82 -4.36 22.77
CA LEU A 228 -8.90 -4.30 24.23
C LEU A 228 -9.27 -2.89 24.71
N ALA A 229 -8.72 -1.86 24.08
CA ALA A 229 -8.99 -0.46 24.46
C ALA A 229 -10.42 0.00 24.14
N TYR A 230 -10.96 -0.34 22.96
CA TYR A 230 -12.28 0.13 22.52
C TYR A 230 -13.43 -0.86 22.77
N GLY A 231 -13.09 -2.09 23.18
CA GLY A 231 -14.03 -3.20 23.30
C GLY A 231 -14.51 -3.74 21.94
N PRO A 232 -15.25 -4.86 21.93
CA PRO A 232 -15.90 -5.36 20.72
C PRO A 232 -16.96 -4.37 20.23
N ARG A 233 -17.06 -4.21 18.91
CA ARG A 233 -18.01 -3.32 18.23
C ARG A 233 -18.79 -4.10 17.20
N GLU A 234 -20.06 -3.75 17.06
CA GLU A 234 -20.92 -4.26 15.99
C GLU A 234 -20.34 -3.83 14.64
N TYR A 235 -20.36 -4.74 13.67
CA TYR A 235 -19.88 -4.44 12.33
C TYR A 235 -20.90 -3.59 11.57
N ALA A 236 -20.43 -2.57 10.86
CA ALA A 236 -21.28 -1.71 10.02
C ALA A 236 -21.94 -2.45 8.86
N ALA A 237 -21.46 -3.66 8.54
CA ALA A 237 -21.98 -4.52 7.49
C ALA A 237 -21.74 -5.99 7.82
N ASP A 238 -22.44 -6.89 7.14
CA ASP A 238 -22.27 -8.34 7.29
C ASP A 238 -20.82 -8.79 7.07
N VAL A 239 -20.36 -9.72 7.89
CA VAL A 239 -18.97 -10.24 7.80
C VAL A 239 -18.78 -11.13 6.58
N VAL A 240 -19.84 -11.77 6.08
CA VAL A 240 -19.79 -12.66 4.91
C VAL A 240 -20.61 -12.05 3.78
N MET A 241 -19.90 -11.61 2.74
CA MET A 241 -20.43 -10.86 1.60
C MET A 241 -20.63 -11.73 0.35
N LEU A 242 -20.49 -13.07 0.43
CA LEU A 242 -20.60 -13.96 -0.73
C LEU A 242 -21.93 -13.80 -1.48
N ALA A 243 -23.06 -13.82 -0.76
CA ALA A 243 -24.37 -13.65 -1.37
C ALA A 243 -24.52 -12.29 -2.08
N TYR A 244 -23.94 -11.24 -1.49
CA TYR A 244 -23.91 -9.90 -2.09
C TYR A 244 -23.05 -9.86 -3.36
N ASN A 245 -21.83 -10.39 -3.30
CA ASN A 245 -20.86 -10.36 -4.40
C ASN A 245 -21.28 -11.21 -5.60
N PHE A 246 -21.96 -12.34 -5.38
CA PHE A 246 -22.40 -13.25 -6.44
C PHE A 246 -23.88 -13.08 -6.83
N GLY A 247 -24.63 -12.26 -6.10
CA GLY A 247 -26.04 -11.99 -6.41
C GLY A 247 -26.23 -11.11 -7.64
N ASN A 248 -25.21 -10.34 -8.05
CA ASN A 248 -25.28 -9.46 -9.21
C ASN A 248 -23.91 -9.31 -9.90
N VAL A 249 -23.82 -9.68 -11.18
CA VAL A 249 -22.58 -9.60 -11.97
C VAL A 249 -22.00 -8.18 -12.05
N TRP A 250 -22.84 -7.15 -11.96
CA TRP A 250 -22.39 -5.75 -12.00
C TRP A 250 -21.53 -5.37 -10.79
N VAL A 251 -21.68 -6.05 -9.66
CA VAL A 251 -20.84 -5.86 -8.46
C VAL A 251 -19.39 -6.29 -8.72
N LEU A 252 -19.18 -7.26 -9.63
CA LEU A 252 -17.85 -7.71 -10.04
C LEU A 252 -17.21 -6.80 -11.09
N LEU A 253 -17.98 -5.93 -11.75
CA LEU A 253 -17.45 -5.14 -12.86
C LEU A 253 -16.28 -4.23 -12.46
N PRO A 254 -16.32 -3.47 -11.33
CA PRO A 254 -15.17 -2.67 -10.91
C PRO A 254 -13.91 -3.51 -10.70
N LEU A 255 -14.04 -4.66 -10.04
CA LEU A 255 -12.95 -5.62 -9.81
C LEU A 255 -12.33 -6.08 -11.13
N LEU A 256 -13.17 -6.47 -12.09
CA LEU A 256 -12.74 -6.94 -13.40
C LEU A 256 -12.07 -5.83 -14.20
N LEU A 257 -12.65 -4.63 -14.24
CA LEU A 257 -12.08 -3.47 -14.94
C LEU A 257 -10.72 -3.05 -14.38
N LEU A 258 -10.48 -3.28 -13.08
CA LEU A 258 -9.18 -3.00 -12.47
C LEU A 258 -8.17 -4.14 -12.71
N LEU A 259 -8.51 -5.36 -12.29
CA LEU A 259 -7.54 -6.45 -12.24
C LEU A 259 -7.30 -7.12 -13.60
N VAL A 260 -8.30 -7.19 -14.47
CA VAL A 260 -8.16 -7.90 -15.76
C VAL A 260 -7.16 -7.20 -16.67
N PRO A 261 -7.21 -5.87 -16.89
CA PRO A 261 -6.21 -5.22 -17.73
C PRO A 261 -4.79 -5.36 -17.18
N LEU A 262 -4.60 -5.24 -15.85
CA LEU A 262 -3.30 -5.44 -15.20
C LEU A 262 -2.80 -6.88 -15.34
N GLY A 263 -3.69 -7.85 -15.17
CA GLY A 263 -3.39 -9.27 -15.32
C GLY A 263 -3.02 -9.62 -16.76
N LEU A 264 -3.88 -9.25 -17.73
CA LEU A 264 -3.65 -9.52 -19.15
C LEU A 264 -2.33 -8.93 -19.64
N THR A 265 -2.03 -7.68 -19.27
CA THR A 265 -0.77 -7.03 -19.63
C THR A 265 0.42 -7.70 -18.97
N ALA A 266 0.35 -8.07 -17.69
CA ALA A 266 1.41 -8.79 -17.01
C ALA A 266 1.73 -10.14 -17.68
N PHE A 267 0.70 -10.87 -18.13
CA PHE A 267 0.83 -12.18 -18.78
C PHE A 267 1.20 -12.12 -20.27
N GLN A 268 1.35 -10.94 -20.89
CA GLN A 268 1.97 -10.83 -22.22
C GLN A 268 3.42 -11.31 -22.20
N ARG A 269 4.06 -11.24 -21.03
CA ARG A 269 5.38 -11.79 -20.78
C ARG A 269 5.27 -13.11 -20.02
N PRO A 270 5.98 -14.18 -20.44
CA PRO A 270 6.00 -15.42 -19.69
C PRO A 270 6.45 -15.20 -18.24
N SER A 271 5.77 -15.83 -17.28
CA SER A 271 6.09 -15.68 -15.85
C SER A 271 7.50 -16.16 -15.49
N GLY A 272 8.12 -16.98 -16.35
CA GLY A 272 9.54 -17.35 -16.26
C GLY A 272 10.50 -16.16 -16.31
N GLU A 273 10.11 -15.10 -17.03
CA GLU A 273 10.94 -13.90 -17.26
C GLU A 273 10.65 -12.76 -16.29
N TRP A 274 9.66 -12.90 -15.41
CA TRP A 274 9.39 -11.89 -14.39
C TRP A 274 10.51 -11.88 -13.35
N PRO A 275 10.86 -10.71 -12.78
CA PRO A 275 11.77 -10.66 -11.65
C PRO A 275 11.30 -11.59 -10.54
N ALA A 276 12.18 -12.49 -10.09
CA ALA A 276 11.81 -13.57 -9.17
C ALA A 276 11.10 -13.06 -7.90
N VAL A 277 11.55 -11.91 -7.38
CA VAL A 277 10.94 -11.23 -6.23
C VAL A 277 9.49 -10.85 -6.49
N LEU A 278 9.19 -10.20 -7.64
CA LEU A 278 7.83 -9.78 -8.00
C LEU A 278 6.94 -10.98 -8.30
N ARG A 279 7.46 -12.00 -8.96
CA ARG A 279 6.74 -13.25 -9.22
C ARG A 279 6.28 -13.92 -7.93
N ARG A 280 7.15 -13.99 -6.92
CA ARG A 280 6.77 -14.53 -5.59
C ARG A 280 5.81 -13.61 -4.87
N ALA A 281 6.02 -12.30 -4.90
CA ALA A 281 5.12 -11.33 -4.29
C ALA A 281 3.70 -11.41 -4.89
N ALA A 282 3.57 -11.69 -6.19
CA ALA A 282 2.28 -11.85 -6.86
C ALA A 282 1.46 -13.02 -6.31
N LEU A 283 2.09 -14.01 -5.67
CA LEU A 283 1.38 -15.11 -5.00
C LEU A 283 0.58 -14.66 -3.77
N VAL A 284 0.76 -13.41 -3.29
CA VAL A 284 -0.14 -12.80 -2.29
C VAL A 284 -1.52 -12.50 -2.89
N ALA A 285 -1.61 -12.23 -4.19
CA ALA A 285 -2.86 -11.77 -4.80
C ALA A 285 -3.99 -12.81 -4.73
N PRO A 286 -3.81 -14.11 -5.08
CA PRO A 286 -4.90 -15.07 -5.03
C PRO A 286 -5.57 -15.23 -3.65
N PRO A 287 -4.84 -15.48 -2.53
CA PRO A 287 -5.49 -15.58 -1.23
C PRO A 287 -6.07 -14.25 -0.75
N PHE A 288 -5.46 -13.12 -1.12
CA PHE A 288 -5.97 -11.79 -0.75
C PHE A 288 -7.28 -11.46 -1.48
N ILE A 289 -7.37 -11.75 -2.78
CA ILE A 289 -8.60 -11.58 -3.57
C ILE A 289 -9.68 -12.52 -3.05
N LEU A 290 -9.36 -13.79 -2.80
CA LEU A 290 -10.31 -14.76 -2.27
C LEU A 290 -10.87 -14.32 -0.91
N LEU A 291 -10.02 -13.82 -0.02
CA LEU A 291 -10.45 -13.28 1.26
C LEU A 291 -11.46 -12.13 1.05
N HIS A 292 -11.15 -11.15 0.18
CA HIS A 292 -12.03 -10.02 -0.07
C HIS A 292 -13.32 -10.37 -0.82
N LEU A 293 -13.32 -11.42 -1.65
CA LEU A 293 -14.53 -12.00 -2.24
C LEU A 293 -15.46 -12.57 -1.16
N VAL A 294 -14.92 -13.03 -0.03
CA VAL A 294 -15.70 -13.60 1.08
C VAL A 294 -16.17 -12.54 2.06
N ILE A 295 -15.27 -11.64 2.50
CA ILE A 295 -15.53 -10.78 3.67
C ILE A 295 -15.85 -9.33 3.35
N ALA A 296 -15.76 -8.91 2.09
CA ALA A 296 -15.89 -7.51 1.72
C ALA A 296 -16.72 -7.34 0.44
N ARG A 297 -17.14 -6.09 0.20
CA ARG A 297 -17.85 -5.73 -1.03
C ARG A 297 -16.84 -5.55 -2.15
N VAL A 298 -16.87 -6.42 -3.15
CA VAL A 298 -15.86 -6.45 -4.21
C VAL A 298 -15.97 -5.29 -5.20
N GLU A 299 -17.11 -4.60 -5.21
CA GLU A 299 -17.27 -3.30 -5.89
C GLU A 299 -16.38 -2.20 -5.28
N GLU A 300 -15.97 -2.33 -4.02
CA GLU A 300 -15.03 -1.44 -3.36
C GLU A 300 -13.59 -1.81 -3.75
N VAL A 301 -13.22 -1.56 -5.00
CA VAL A 301 -11.89 -1.92 -5.55
C VAL A 301 -10.70 -1.35 -4.77
N ARG A 302 -10.92 -0.27 -4.02
CA ARG A 302 -9.94 0.29 -3.06
C ARG A 302 -9.39 -0.75 -2.06
N LEU A 303 -10.15 -1.80 -1.77
CA LEU A 303 -9.71 -2.88 -0.88
C LEU A 303 -8.49 -3.63 -1.44
N LEU A 304 -8.28 -3.55 -2.76
CA LEU A 304 -7.18 -4.20 -3.47
C LEU A 304 -5.99 -3.28 -3.73
N LEU A 305 -6.03 -2.02 -3.27
CA LEU A 305 -4.87 -1.11 -3.33
C LEU A 305 -3.57 -1.74 -2.82
N PRO A 306 -3.56 -2.59 -1.77
CA PRO A 306 -2.31 -3.21 -1.31
C PRO A 306 -1.66 -4.14 -2.32
N LEU A 307 -2.39 -4.66 -3.31
CA LEU A 307 -1.86 -5.52 -4.37
C LEU A 307 -1.23 -4.72 -5.52
N LEU A 308 -1.68 -3.48 -5.74
CA LEU A 308 -1.26 -2.67 -6.87
C LEU A 308 0.26 -2.43 -6.96
N PRO A 309 0.98 -2.21 -5.85
CA PRO A 309 2.43 -2.06 -5.89
C PRO A 309 3.19 -3.29 -6.45
N VAL A 310 2.55 -4.44 -6.57
CA VAL A 310 3.14 -5.64 -7.19
C VAL A 310 2.56 -5.90 -8.58
N LEU A 311 1.25 -5.72 -8.76
CA LEU A 311 0.59 -5.95 -10.04
C LEU A 311 0.97 -4.92 -11.11
N ILE A 312 1.10 -3.64 -10.73
CA ILE A 312 1.44 -2.57 -11.67
C ILE A 312 2.84 -2.75 -12.27
N PRO A 313 3.91 -3.02 -11.50
CA PRO A 313 5.23 -3.26 -12.09
C PRO A 313 5.25 -4.46 -13.04
N LEU A 314 4.51 -5.53 -12.71
CA LEU A 314 4.38 -6.69 -13.59
C LEU A 314 3.66 -6.35 -14.89
N ALA A 315 2.57 -5.59 -14.82
CA ALA A 315 1.84 -5.10 -16.00
C ALA A 315 2.73 -4.26 -16.91
N VAL A 316 3.49 -3.31 -16.34
CA VAL A 316 4.40 -2.43 -17.10
C VAL A 316 5.56 -3.23 -17.71
N LEU A 317 6.11 -4.21 -16.99
CA LEU A 317 7.14 -5.11 -17.52
C LEU A 317 6.61 -6.01 -18.64
N GLY A 318 5.33 -6.35 -18.62
CA GLY A 318 4.68 -7.19 -19.63
C GLY A 318 4.59 -6.55 -21.01
N ILE A 319 4.44 -5.22 -21.07
CA ILE A 319 4.38 -4.43 -22.31
C ILE A 319 5.73 -3.82 -22.71
N SER A 320 6.78 -4.05 -21.92
CA SER A 320 8.08 -3.44 -22.11
C SER A 320 9.03 -4.37 -22.85
N GLU A 321 9.73 -3.85 -23.86
CA GLU A 321 10.82 -4.60 -24.49
C GLU A 321 11.90 -4.97 -23.46
N PRO A 322 12.47 -6.19 -23.53
CA PRO A 322 13.59 -6.59 -22.69
C PRO A 322 14.72 -5.57 -22.86
N ASN A 323 15.21 -5.00 -21.76
CA ASN A 323 16.41 -4.18 -21.81
C ASN A 323 17.58 -5.09 -22.21
N GLN A 324 17.98 -5.06 -23.48
CA GLN A 324 19.05 -5.90 -24.03
C GLN A 324 20.42 -5.61 -23.37
N GLY A 325 20.57 -4.52 -22.61
CA GLY A 325 21.83 -4.12 -21.97
C GLY A 325 22.01 -4.43 -20.48
N GLU A 326 21.02 -4.99 -19.78
CA GLU A 326 21.10 -5.20 -18.31
C GLU A 326 21.37 -6.66 -17.90
N CYS A 327 21.20 -7.63 -18.81
CA CYS A 327 21.34 -9.07 -18.50
C CYS A 327 22.81 -9.55 -18.40
N GLU A 328 23.79 -8.76 -18.84
CA GLU A 328 25.19 -9.20 -18.92
C GLU A 328 25.99 -9.02 -17.62
N THR A 329 25.46 -8.33 -16.61
CA THR A 329 26.25 -7.99 -15.40
C THR A 329 25.69 -8.47 -14.06
N GLU A 330 24.44 -8.91 -13.98
CA GLU A 330 23.94 -9.65 -12.81
C GLU A 330 24.20 -11.15 -13.03
N THR A 331 25.42 -11.59 -12.72
CA THR A 331 25.73 -13.03 -12.58
C THR A 331 24.69 -13.70 -11.69
N ALA A 332 24.30 -14.93 -12.04
CA ALA A 332 23.27 -15.75 -11.37
C ALA A 332 23.34 -15.78 -9.83
N ALA A 333 24.52 -15.53 -9.24
CA ALA A 333 24.72 -15.42 -7.80
C ALA A 333 23.95 -14.28 -7.12
N ASP A 334 23.68 -13.15 -7.80
CA ASP A 334 22.92 -12.03 -7.21
C ASP A 334 21.40 -12.17 -7.39
N CYS A 335 20.97 -13.06 -8.28
CA CYS A 335 19.56 -13.45 -8.43
C CYS A 335 19.14 -14.57 -7.45
N GLU A 336 20.10 -15.27 -6.85
CA GLU A 336 19.89 -16.35 -5.87
C GLU A 336 20.04 -15.91 -4.40
N ALA A 337 20.47 -14.67 -4.12
CA ALA A 337 20.75 -14.15 -2.76
C ALA A 337 19.64 -13.25 -2.17
#